data_AF-A0A5B6VM72-F1
#
_entry.id   AF-A0A5B6VM72-F1
#
_cell.length_a   1.000
_cell.length_b   1.000
_cell.length_c   1.000
_cell.angle_alpha   90.00
_cell.angle_beta   90.00
_cell.angle_gamma   90.00
#
_symmetry.space_group_name_H-M   'P 1'
#
loop_
_entity.id
_entity.type
_entity.pdbx_description
1 polymer ?
#
loop_
_entity_poly.entity_id
_entity_poly.type
_entity_poly.pdbx_seq_one_letter_code
_entity_poly.pdbx_strand_id
1 'polypeptide(L)' 'MSMRYPCDCNACGDDGQCKFYSIEFHLRAKCMSDETLDVTSKNLYNSNHTVVPVDFIYFAGYESSKQRSTDKI' A
#
# COMPACT_ATOMS: atom_id res chain seq x y z
N MET A 1 7.31 14.39 0.46
CA MET A 1 8.64 13.97 0.95
C MET A 1 9.32 13.15 -0.14
N SER A 2 10.59 13.42 -0.47
CA SER A 2 11.33 12.63 -1.48
C SER A 2 12.12 11.52 -0.78
N MET A 3 11.89 10.28 -1.18
CA MET A 3 12.59 9.07 -0.72
C MET A 3 14.07 9.13 -1.14
N ARG A 4 15.00 8.71 -0.28
CA ARG A 4 16.45 8.71 -0.55
C ARG A 4 17.05 7.30 -0.40
N TYR A 5 18.27 7.09 -0.91
CA TYR A 5 18.94 5.79 -0.78
C TYR A 5 19.45 5.56 0.66
N PRO A 6 19.26 4.35 1.23
CA PRO A 6 19.67 4.05 2.60
C PRO A 6 21.15 4.30 2.91
N CYS A 7 22.03 4.16 1.91
CA CYS A 7 23.48 4.41 2.05
C CYS A 7 23.83 5.88 2.35
N ASP A 8 22.93 6.82 2.04
CA ASP A 8 23.13 8.24 2.32
C ASP A 8 22.80 8.59 3.79
N CYS A 9 22.48 7.61 4.65
CA CYS A 9 22.27 7.86 6.09
C CYS A 9 23.58 7.79 6.88
N ASN A 10 24.15 8.95 7.16
CA ASN A 10 25.27 9.13 8.09
C ASN A 10 24.82 9.62 9.48
N ALA A 11 23.51 9.74 9.73
CA ALA A 11 22.96 10.44 10.88
C ALA A 11 21.78 9.71 11.57
N CYS A 12 21.52 8.45 11.22
CA CYS A 12 20.52 7.64 11.90
C CYS A 12 21.08 7.31 13.29
N GLY A 13 20.48 7.84 14.35
CA GLY A 13 20.78 7.41 15.71
C GLY A 13 20.46 5.92 15.89
N ASP A 14 20.85 5.34 17.02
CA ASP A 14 20.68 3.92 17.38
C ASP A 14 19.21 3.39 17.32
N ASP A 15 18.23 4.21 16.94
CA ASP A 15 16.81 3.85 16.85
C ASP A 15 16.43 3.14 15.53
N GLY A 16 17.29 3.20 14.51
CA GLY A 16 17.12 2.47 13.25
C GLY A 16 15.87 2.86 12.42
N GLN A 17 15.13 3.88 12.84
CA GLN A 17 13.81 4.26 12.32
C GLN A 17 13.91 5.59 11.57
N CYS A 18 14.55 5.57 10.39
CA CYS A 18 14.73 6.79 9.62
C CYS A 18 13.63 7.01 8.57
N LYS A 19 12.77 8.00 8.84
CA LYS A 19 11.61 8.40 8.03
C LYS A 19 11.94 8.89 6.61
N PHE A 20 13.23 8.93 6.23
CA PHE A 20 13.69 9.41 4.93
C PHE A 20 14.11 8.29 3.96
N TYR A 21 14.39 7.09 4.47
CA TYR A 21 14.97 5.98 3.69
C TYR A 21 14.12 4.70 3.72
N SER A 22 13.24 4.57 4.71
CA SER A 22 12.29 3.47 4.80
C SER A 22 10.86 3.97 4.76
N ILE A 23 9.97 3.07 4.37
CA ILE A 23 8.54 3.26 4.45
C ILE A 23 7.99 2.11 5.26
N GLU A 24 7.07 2.41 6.15
CA GLU A 24 6.45 1.43 7.02
C GLU A 24 5.03 1.13 6.54
N PHE A 25 4.78 -0.15 6.24
CA PHE A 25 3.44 -0.65 6.05
C PHE A 25 3.05 -1.46 7.26
N HIS A 26 1.78 -1.34 7.61
CA HIS A 26 1.19 -2.13 8.65
C HIS A 26 0.08 -3.00 8.06
N LEU A 27 -0.04 -4.22 8.57
CA LEU A 27 -1.11 -5.15 8.23
C LEU A 27 -1.81 -5.57 9.52
N ARG A 28 -3.12 -5.34 9.59
CA ARG A 28 -3.96 -5.85 10.68
C ARG A 28 -5.19 -6.51 10.08
N ALA A 29 -5.24 -7.83 10.13
CA ALA A 29 -6.36 -8.61 9.63
C ALA A 29 -6.88 -9.52 10.76
N LYS A 30 -8.19 -9.59 10.90
CA LYS A 30 -8.88 -10.51 11.81
C LYS A 30 -10.12 -11.04 11.10
N CYS A 31 -10.20 -12.34 10.91
CA CYS A 31 -11.41 -12.98 10.42
C CYS A 31 -12.47 -12.95 11.53
N MET A 32 -13.65 -12.42 11.22
CA MET A 32 -14.79 -12.33 12.15
C MET A 32 -15.97 -13.19 11.68
N SER A 33 -15.81 -13.89 10.56
CA SER A 33 -16.83 -14.72 9.89
C SER A 33 -16.39 -16.18 9.83
N ASP A 34 -17.34 -17.06 9.51
CA ASP A 34 -17.08 -18.48 9.23
C ASP A 34 -16.50 -18.72 7.82
N GLU A 35 -16.55 -17.70 6.96
CA GLU A 35 -15.93 -17.71 5.63
C GLU A 35 -14.46 -17.29 5.68
N THR A 36 -13.65 -17.83 4.76
CA THR A 36 -12.22 -17.50 4.64
C THR A 36 -12.04 -16.03 4.27
N LEU A 37 -11.37 -15.26 5.13
CA LEU A 37 -10.98 -13.88 4.84
C LEU A 37 -9.77 -13.84 3.91
N ASP A 38 -9.95 -13.28 2.71
CA ASP A 38 -8.85 -13.00 1.79
C ASP A 38 -8.13 -11.70 2.19
N VAL A 39 -6.83 -11.81 2.44
CA VAL A 39 -5.96 -10.71 2.85
C VAL A 39 -5.03 -10.40 1.69
N THR A 40 -5.22 -9.23 1.10
CA THR A 40 -4.51 -8.78 -0.10
C THR A 40 -3.66 -7.55 0.19
N SER A 41 -2.92 -7.08 -0.81
CA SER A 41 -2.20 -5.80 -0.74
C SER A 41 -3.10 -4.63 -0.34
N LYS A 42 -4.43 -4.74 -0.56
CA LYS A 42 -5.44 -3.76 -0.11
C LYS A 42 -5.54 -3.57 1.40
N ASN A 43 -5.09 -4.55 2.17
CA ASN A 43 -5.15 -4.51 3.63
C ASN A 43 -3.91 -3.84 4.25
N LEU A 44 -2.92 -3.47 3.43
CA LEU A 44 -1.75 -2.72 3.87
C LEU A 44 -2.12 -1.25 4.06
N TYR A 45 -1.83 -0.71 5.25
CA TYR A 45 -1.95 0.72 5.55
C TYR A 45 -0.58 1.33 5.82
N ASN A 46 -0.39 2.54 5.32
CA ASN A 46 0.81 3.35 5.52
C ASN A 46 0.37 4.79 5.80
N SER A 47 1.15 5.50 6.59
CA SER A 47 0.95 6.92 6.91
C SER A 47 1.23 7.86 5.72
N ASN A 48 2.03 7.41 4.74
CA ASN A 48 2.34 8.20 3.55
C ASN A 48 1.50 7.78 2.33
N HIS A 49 0.49 8.59 2.00
CA HIS A 49 -0.43 8.36 0.89
C HIS A 49 0.20 8.45 -0.51
N THR A 50 1.41 8.99 -0.66
CA THR A 50 2.12 8.97 -1.95
C THR A 50 2.80 7.63 -2.23
N VAL A 51 2.78 6.70 -1.27
CA VAL A 51 3.34 5.36 -1.40
C VAL A 51 2.21 4.36 -1.25
N VAL A 52 1.87 3.71 -2.35
CA VAL A 52 0.85 2.67 -2.41
C VAL A 52 1.51 1.35 -2.84
N PRO A 53 0.97 0.19 -2.44
CA PRO A 53 1.43 -1.09 -2.97
C PRO A 53 1.29 -1.12 -4.50
N VAL A 54 2.26 -1.70 -5.20
CA VAL A 54 2.33 -1.67 -6.68
C VAL A 54 1.05 -2.22 -7.33
N ASP A 55 0.48 -3.29 -6.76
CA ASP A 55 -0.70 -3.94 -7.31
C ASP A 55 -1.96 -3.06 -7.24
N PHE A 56 -2.03 -2.07 -6.34
CA PHE A 56 -3.17 -1.13 -6.30
C PHE A 56 -3.33 -0.35 -7.60
N ILE A 57 -2.22 0.01 -8.24
CA ILE A 57 -2.21 0.82 -9.46
C ILE A 57 -2.70 -0.04 -10.64
N TYR A 58 -2.36 -1.33 -10.64
CA TYR A 58 -2.79 -2.26 -11.69
C TYR A 58 -4.30 -2.52 -11.67
N PHE A 59 -4.91 -2.65 -10.47
CA PHE A 59 -6.35 -2.83 -10.35
C PHE A 59 -7.16 -1.56 -10.67
N ALA A 60 -6.62 -0.35 -10.45
CA ALA A 60 -7.30 0.90 -10.78
C ALA A 60 -7.52 1.09 -12.30
N GLY A 61 -6.59 0.61 -13.14
CA GLY A 61 -6.73 0.66 -14.60
C GLY A 61 -7.76 -0.34 -15.15
N TYR A 62 -7.91 -1.50 -14.50
CA TYR A 62 -8.79 -2.57 -14.96
C TYR A 62 -10.26 -2.36 -14.56
N GLU A 63 -10.53 -1.84 -13.36
CA GLU A 63 -11.90 -1.50 -12.92
C GLU A 63 -12.49 -0.32 -13.72
N SER A 64 -11.67 0.65 -14.13
CA SER A 64 -12.12 1.76 -14.99
C SER A 64 -12.62 1.30 -16.37
N SER A 65 -12.24 0.10 -16.81
CA SER A 65 -12.70 -0.48 -18.08
C SER A 65 -13.96 -1.35 -17.93
N LYS A 66 -14.35 -1.74 -16.71
CA LYS A 66 -15.54 -2.59 -16.48
C LYS A 66 -16.84 -1.82 -16.21
N GLN A 67 -16.77 -0.51 -15.92
CA GLN A 67 -17.95 0.32 -15.65
C GLN A 67 -18.61 0.93 -16.91
N ARG A 68 -18.19 0.55 -18.12
CA ARG A 68 -18.68 1.15 -19.38
C ARG A 68 -19.36 0.18 -20.37
N SER A 69 -20.00 -0.88 -19.87
CA SER A 69 -20.91 -1.67 -20.70
C SER A 69 -21.93 -2.39 -19.82
N THR A 70 -22.96 -1.67 -19.40
CA THR A 70 -24.30 -2.19 -19.09
C THR A 70 -25.16 -0.99 -18.74
N ASP A 71 -25.44 -0.17 -19.75
CA ASP A 71 -26.61 0.68 -19.71
C ASP A 71 -27.07 0.99 -21.13
N LYS A 72 -28.30 0.53 -21.39
CA LYS A 72 -29.29 1.02 -22.37
C LYS A 72 -29.54 0.21 -23.66
N ILE A 73 -30.76 -0.36 -23.61
CA ILE A 73 -31.75 -0.72 -24.63
C ILE A 73 -31.61 -2.13 -25.22
#